data_AF-A0A845YKR5-F1
#
_entry.id   AF-A0A845YKR5-F1
#
_cell.length_a   1.000
_cell.length_b   1.000
_cell.length_c   1.000
_cell.angle_alpha   90.00
_cell.angle_beta   90.00
_cell.angle_gamma   90.00
#
_symmetry.space_group_name_H-M   'P 1'
#
loop_
_entity.id
_entity.type
_entity.pdbx_description
1 polymer ?
#
loop_
_entity_poly.entity_id
_entity_poly.type
_entity_poly.pdbx_seq_one_letter_code
_entity_poly.pdbx_strand_id
1 'polypeptide(L)' 'SRPYLYKLLEQGDIPFTKIGSHRRIKAENVLNYKQQRDIDRHLALTELTATSQELGFYQAEA' A
#
# COMPACT_ATOMS: atom_id res chain seq x y z
N SER A 1 3.11 9.21 -7.86
CA SER A 1 2.93 9.94 -9.14
C SER A 1 1.45 10.03 -9.48
N ARG A 2 1.01 10.97 -10.33
CA ARG A 2 -0.41 11.09 -10.75
C ARG A 2 -0.93 9.87 -11.55
N PRO A 3 -0.15 9.27 -12.48
CA PRO A 3 -0.61 8.09 -13.23
C PRO A 3 -0.93 6.88 -12.35
N TYR A 4 -0.16 6.68 -11.28
CA TYR A 4 -0.43 5.60 -10.33
C TYR A 4 -1.76 5.80 -9.60
N LEU A 5 -2.04 7.02 -9.15
CA LEU A 5 -3.33 7.36 -8.53
C LEU A 5 -4.49 7.08 -9.50
N TYR A 6 -4.33 7.38 -10.79
CA TYR A 6 -5.38 7.10 -11.77
C TYR A 6 -5.72 5.62 -11.90
N LYS A 7 -4.71 4.73 -11.85
CA LYS A 7 -4.93 3.28 -11.84
C LYS A 7 -5.76 2.86 -10.63
N LEU A 8 -5.39 3.32 -9.43
CA LEU A 8 -6.12 3.01 -8.19
C LEU A 8 -7.58 3.47 -8.24
N LEU A 9 -7.82 4.65 -8.81
CA LEU A 9 -9.19 5.15 -9.01
C LEU A 9 -9.98 4.29 -10.00
N GLU A 10 -9.37 3.92 -11.12
CA GLU A 10 -10.01 3.10 -12.16
C GLU A 10 -10.25 1.66 -11.71
N GLN A 11 -9.39 1.13 -10.84
CA GLN A 11 -9.50 -0.19 -10.22
C GLN A 11 -10.54 -0.23 -9.08
N GLY A 12 -10.99 0.95 -8.60
CA GLY A 12 -11.95 1.06 -7.50
C GLY A 12 -11.34 1.02 -6.10
N ASP A 13 -10.01 0.98 -6.00
CA ASP A 13 -9.28 0.91 -4.72
C ASP A 13 -9.47 2.15 -3.86
N ILE A 14 -9.74 3.31 -4.48
CA ILE A 14 -10.05 4.56 -3.79
C ILE A 14 -11.32 5.16 -4.40
N PRO A 15 -12.40 5.33 -3.62
CA PRO A 15 -13.63 5.94 -4.12
C PRO A 15 -13.41 7.40 -4.53
N PHE A 16 -13.92 7.77 -5.71
CA PHE A 16 -13.85 9.12 -6.24
C PHE A 16 -15.14 9.52 -6.94
N THR A 17 -15.28 10.82 -7.19
CA THR A 17 -16.37 11.37 -8.00
C THR A 17 -15.78 12.10 -9.19
N LYS A 18 -16.32 11.82 -10.38
CA LYS A 18 -15.93 12.50 -11.61
C LYS A 18 -16.75 13.78 -11.78
N ILE A 19 -16.07 14.92 -11.94
CA ILE A 19 -16.68 16.22 -12.24
C ILE A 19 -16.00 16.77 -13.49
N GLY A 20 -16.68 16.63 -14.63
CA GLY A 20 -16.08 16.89 -15.95
C GLY A 20 -14.80 16.06 -16.13
N SER A 21 -13.68 16.75 -16.34
CA SER A 21 -12.36 16.13 -16.49
C SER A 21 -11.63 15.85 -15.17
N HIS A 22 -12.14 16.34 -14.04
CA HIS A 22 -11.48 16.19 -12.74
C HIS A 22 -12.02 14.99 -11.97
N ARG A 23 -11.11 14.29 -11.28
CA ARG A 23 -11.44 13.24 -10.32
C ARG A 23 -11.27 13.84 -8.92
N ARG A 24 -12.39 14.05 -8.22
CA ARG A 24 -12.38 14.54 -6.84
C ARG A 24 -12.41 13.35 -5.89
N ILE A 25 -11.56 13.39 -4.89
CA ILE A 25 -11.41 12.34 -3.89
C ILE A 25 -11.60 13.02 -2.54
N LYS A 26 -12.37 12.39 -1.65
CA LYS A 26 -12.44 12.85 -0.28
C LYS A 26 -11.12 12.54 0.43
N ALA A 27 -10.64 13.45 1.26
CA ALA A 27 -9.38 13.25 1.99
C ALA A 27 -9.41 11.97 2.84
N GLU A 28 -10.54 11.65 3.47
CA GLU A 28 -10.75 10.43 4.25
C GLU A 28 -10.42 9.15 3.46
N ASN A 29 -10.86 9.07 2.20
CA ASN A 29 -10.62 7.89 1.35
C ASN A 29 -9.13 7.71 1.05
N VAL A 30 -8.40 8.82 0.87
CA VAL A 30 -6.95 8.79 0.61
C VAL A 30 -6.20 8.32 1.87
N LEU A 31 -6.60 8.84 3.04
CA LEU A 31 -5.99 8.47 4.31
C LEU A 31 -6.26 6.99 4.65
N ASN A 32 -7.48 6.51 4.45
CA ASN A 32 -7.84 5.11 4.68
C ASN A 32 -7.03 4.17 3.77
N TYR A 33 -6.94 4.50 2.47
CA TYR A 33 -6.11 3.71 1.55
C TYR A 33 -4.64 3.69 1.97
N LYS A 34 -4.09 4.85 2.38
CA LYS A 34 -2.72 4.93 2.88
C LYS A 34 -2.52 4.04 4.11
N GLN A 35 -3.44 4.09 5.07
CA GLN A 35 -3.35 3.30 6.29
C GLN A 35 -3.38 1.80 5.99
N GLN A 36 -4.32 1.35 5.17
CA GLN A 36 -4.40 -0.07 4.77
C GLN A 36 -3.10 -0.52 4.09
N ARG A 37 -2.62 0.27 3.13
CA ARG A 37 -1.36 -0.02 2.42
C ARG A 37 -0.15 -0.09 3.35
N ASP A 38 -0.09 0.78 4.35
CA ASP A 38 1.03 0.80 5.30
C ASP A 38 0.98 -0.42 6.24
N ILE A 39 -0.23 -0.86 6.63
CA ILE A 39 -0.43 -2.13 7.36
C ILE A 39 0.04 -3.32 6.51
N ASP A 40 -0.42 -3.43 5.27
CA ASP A 40 -0.07 -4.54 4.38
C ASP A 40 1.45 -4.59 4.14
N ARG A 41 2.09 -3.43 3.97
CA ARG A 41 3.54 -3.35 3.84
C ARG A 41 4.26 -3.85 5.10
N HIS A 42 3.79 -3.47 6.29
CA HIS A 42 4.40 -3.93 7.53
C HIS A 42 4.26 -5.44 7.70
N LEU A 43 3.09 -6.00 7.41
CA LEU A 43 2.87 -7.45 7.46
C LEU A 43 3.82 -8.20 6.51
N ALA A 44 3.93 -7.75 5.26
CA ALA A 44 4.84 -8.37 4.29
C ALA A 44 6.31 -8.29 4.73
N LEU A 45 6.74 -7.18 5.34
CA LEU A 45 8.10 -7.04 5.88
C LEU A 45 8.35 -8.00 7.05
N THR A 46 7.37 -8.13 7.96
CA THR A 46 7.45 -9.07 9.07
C THR A 46 7.53 -10.51 8.57
N GLU A 47 6.73 -10.89 7.58
CA GLU A 47 6.76 -12.22 6.96
C GLU A 47 8.11 -12.51 6.28
N LEU A 48 8.64 -11.55 5.51
CA LEU A 48 9.96 -11.68 4.87
C LEU A 48 11.08 -11.83 5.91
N THR A 49 10.99 -11.09 7.03
CA THR A 49 11.97 -11.17 8.11
C THR A 49 11.90 -12.52 8.81
N ALA A 50 10.70 -13.00 9.14
CA ALA A 50 10.50 -14.31 9.74
C ALA A 50 11.02 -15.43 8.83
N THR A 51 10.68 -15.38 7.55
CA THR A 51 11.17 -16.34 6.53
C THR A 51 12.70 -16.31 6.43
N SER A 52 13.32 -15.13 6.47
CA SER A 52 14.78 -14.99 6.41
C SER A 52 15.47 -15.53 7.66
N GLN A 53 14.84 -15.42 8.84
CA GLN A 53 15.32 -16.01 10.09
C GLN A 53 15.21 -17.54 10.08
N GLU A 54 14.08 -18.08 9.58
CA GLU A 54 13.89 -19.53 9.42
C GLU A 54 14.88 -20.16 8.44
N LEU A 55 15.22 -19.44 7.36
CA LEU A 55 16.19 -19.88 6.37
C LEU A 55 17.66 -19.68 6.80
N GLY A 56 17.91 -19.23 8.04
CA GLY A 56 19.24 -19.20 8.65
C GLY A 56 20.14 -18.04 8.21
N PHE A 57 19.62 -17.03 7.50
CA PHE A 57 20.42 -15.88 7.03
C PHE A 57 20.91 -14.93 8.13
N TYR A 58 20.48 -15.16 9.39
CA TYR A 58 20.93 -14.43 10.58
C TYR A 58 21.59 -15.36 11.63
N GLN A 59 22.29 -16.43 11.23
CA GLN A 59 23.34 -16.96 12.09
C GLN A 59 24.50 -15.96 12.08
N ALA A 60 24.50 -15.08 13.09
CA ALA A 60 25.65 -14.22 13.36
C ALA A 60 26.88 -15.12 13.58
N GLU A 61 27.90 -14.91 12.75
CA GLU A 61 29.24 -15.46 12.96
C GLU A 61 29.73 -15.00 14.35
N ALA A 62 30.19 -15.97 15.14
CA ALA A 62 30.73 -15.81 16.49
C ALA A 62 32.19 -15.34 16.48
#